data_AF-S7MP20-F1
#
_entry.id   AF-S7MP20-F1
#
_cell.length_a   1.000
_cell.length_b   1.000
_cell.length_c   1.000
_cell.angle_alpha   90.00
_cell.angle_beta   90.00
_cell.angle_gamma   90.00
#
_symmetry.space_group_name_H-M   'P 1'
#
loop_
_entity.id
_entity.type
_entity.pdbx_description
1 polymer ?
#
loop_
_entity_poly.entity_id
_entity_poly.type
_entity_poly.pdbx_seq_one_letter_code
_entity_poly.pdbx_strand_id
1 'polypeptide(L)'
;MSAHLQWMIVRNCSSFLIKRNKQTYSTEPNNLKARNSFRYNGLIHRKTVGVEPVPNGKGVVVIMKRRSGQRKPATSYVCTTINKNARATLSSIRHMIRKNKYRPDLPPTSSRLPCVLPSQEPNNLKARNSFRYNGLIHRKTVGVEPAPDGKGVVVIMKRRSGQRKPATSYVRTTINKNARATLSSIRHMIRKNKYRPDLRMAAIRRASAILRSQKPVMVKRKRARPTKSS
;
A
#
# COMPACT_ATOMS: atom_id res chain seq x y z
N MET A 1 31.45 -17.78 10.65
CA MET A 1 30.15 -18.16 11.24
C MET A 1 29.12 -18.35 10.13
N SER A 2 28.38 -19.46 10.16
CA SER A 2 27.34 -19.76 9.16
C SER A 2 26.03 -19.04 9.49
N ALA A 3 25.22 -18.75 8.48
CA ALA A 3 23.92 -18.09 8.67
C ALA A 3 22.95 -18.96 9.51
N HIS A 4 22.99 -20.29 9.34
CA HIS A 4 22.16 -21.23 10.09
C HIS A 4 22.47 -21.22 11.59
N LEU A 5 23.76 -21.19 11.95
CA LEU A 5 24.17 -21.11 13.35
C LEU A 5 23.70 -19.80 13.99
N GLN A 6 23.94 -18.67 13.31
CA GLN A 6 23.48 -17.36 13.77
C GLN A 6 21.95 -17.31 13.91
N TRP A 7 21.22 -17.96 13.00
CA TRP A 7 19.76 -18.05 13.10
C TRP A 7 19.30 -18.87 14.30
N MET A 8 19.95 -19.99 14.62
CA MET A 8 19.61 -20.77 15.82
C MET A 8 19.76 -19.96 17.10
N ILE A 9 20.76 -19.07 17.15
CA ILE A 9 20.95 -18.13 18.26
C ILE A 9 19.84 -17.07 18.25
N VAL A 10 19.68 -16.34 17.14
CA VAL A 10 18.90 -15.09 17.09
C VAL A 10 17.38 -15.32 16.99
N ARG A 11 16.92 -16.50 16.55
CA ARG A 11 15.48 -16.77 16.23
C ARG A 11 14.50 -16.49 17.37
N ASN A 12 14.94 -16.58 18.63
CA ASN A 12 14.08 -16.49 19.81
C ASN A 12 14.46 -15.40 20.82
N CYS A 13 15.68 -14.84 20.77
CA CYS A 13 16.19 -13.89 21.76
C CYS A 13 16.70 -12.55 21.19
N SER A 14 16.38 -12.23 19.92
CA SER A 14 16.77 -10.95 19.31
C SER A 14 16.06 -9.74 19.93
N SER A 15 16.77 -8.62 20.10
CA SER A 15 16.19 -7.34 20.50
C SER A 15 15.20 -6.76 19.48
N PHE A 16 15.34 -7.14 18.20
CA PHE A 16 14.43 -6.73 17.13
C PHE A 16 13.13 -7.54 17.09
N LEU A 17 13.01 -8.59 17.92
CA LEU A 17 11.87 -9.51 17.89
C LEU A 17 10.66 -8.92 18.61
N ILE A 18 9.52 -8.88 17.93
CA ILE A 18 8.24 -8.43 18.52
C ILE A 18 7.21 -9.54 18.40
N LYS A 19 6.69 -10.00 19.55
CA LYS A 19 5.60 -10.99 19.64
C LYS A 19 4.35 -10.32 20.18
N ARG A 20 3.27 -10.30 19.39
CA ARG A 20 1.96 -9.75 19.78
C ARG A 20 0.84 -10.34 18.93
N ASN A 21 -0.37 -10.46 19.47
CA ASN A 21 -1.55 -10.91 18.74
C ASN A 21 -1.35 -12.25 17.98
N LYS A 22 -0.67 -13.21 18.61
CA LYS A 22 -0.29 -14.51 18.01
C LYS A 22 0.55 -14.39 16.71
N GLN A 23 1.20 -13.24 16.49
CA GLN A 23 2.08 -12.97 15.36
C GLN A 23 3.47 -12.56 15.83
N THR A 24 4.48 -12.92 15.03
CA THR A 24 5.89 -12.66 15.32
C THR A 24 6.52 -11.82 14.20
N TYR A 25 7.04 -10.66 14.56
CA TYR A 25 7.67 -9.69 13.67
C TYR A 25 9.13 -9.46 14.03
N SER A 26 9.88 -8.90 13.09
CA SER A 26 11.25 -8.44 13.32
C SER A 26 11.38 -7.01 12.80
N THR A 27 11.92 -6.10 13.61
CA THR A 27 12.17 -4.68 13.28
C THR A 27 13.59 -4.40 12.82
N GLU A 28 14.36 -5.44 12.52
CA GLU A 28 15.74 -5.28 12.05
C GLU A 28 15.82 -4.54 10.70
N PRO A 29 16.89 -3.76 10.47
CA PRO A 29 17.12 -3.11 9.18
C PRO A 29 17.32 -4.17 8.09
N ASN A 30 17.01 -3.81 6.83
CA ASN A 30 17.10 -4.70 5.68
C ASN A 30 16.22 -5.98 5.74
N ASN A 31 15.23 -6.06 6.63
CA ASN A 31 14.21 -7.10 6.58
C ASN A 31 13.04 -6.68 5.68
N LEU A 32 12.92 -7.31 4.52
CA LEU A 32 11.97 -6.91 3.47
C LEU A 32 10.50 -7.21 3.77
N LYS A 33 10.18 -8.06 4.76
CA LYS A 33 8.78 -8.39 5.11
C LYS A 33 8.42 -8.08 6.56
N ALA A 34 9.37 -7.57 7.35
CA ALA A 34 9.23 -7.36 8.79
C ALA A 34 8.75 -8.62 9.55
N ARG A 35 9.02 -9.82 9.01
CA ARG A 35 8.65 -11.11 9.61
C ARG A 35 9.89 -11.75 10.22
N ASN A 36 9.74 -12.38 11.38
CA ASN A 36 10.80 -13.21 11.93
C ASN A 36 10.90 -14.51 11.11
N SER A 37 11.85 -14.56 10.18
CA SER A 37 12.04 -15.70 9.27
C SER A 37 13.48 -15.71 8.78
N PHE A 38 14.06 -16.91 8.71
CA PHE A 38 15.43 -17.11 8.22
C PHE A 38 15.65 -16.45 6.85
N ARG A 39 14.72 -16.60 5.89
CA ARG A 39 14.89 -16.11 4.51
C ARG A 39 14.98 -14.59 4.41
N TYR A 40 14.24 -13.86 5.25
CA TYR A 40 14.08 -12.40 5.18
C TYR A 40 14.92 -11.65 6.20
N ASN A 41 15.75 -12.34 6.99
CA ASN A 41 16.60 -11.71 7.98
C ASN A 41 17.73 -10.89 7.31
N GLY A 42 17.90 -9.64 7.74
CA GLY A 42 18.83 -8.67 7.15
C GLY A 42 20.24 -8.67 7.73
N LEU A 43 20.49 -9.44 8.80
CA LEU A 43 21.74 -9.42 9.55
C LEU A 43 22.60 -10.66 9.28
N ILE A 44 21.96 -11.83 9.30
CA ILE A 44 22.66 -13.14 9.26
C ILE A 44 23.21 -13.54 7.89
N HIS A 45 22.63 -13.01 6.81
CA HIS A 45 23.00 -13.42 5.46
C HIS A 45 24.22 -12.63 4.95
N ARG A 46 25.06 -13.30 4.14
CA ARG A 46 26.18 -12.65 3.45
C ARG A 46 25.71 -11.68 2.37
N LYS A 47 24.56 -11.97 1.75
CA LYS A 47 23.90 -11.15 0.75
C LYS A 47 22.54 -10.71 1.28
N THR A 48 22.32 -9.41 1.36
CA THR A 48 21.06 -8.82 1.83
C THR A 48 20.68 -7.67 0.92
N VAL A 49 19.36 -7.47 0.80
CA VAL A 49 18.78 -6.38 0.02
C VAL A 49 17.80 -5.66 0.94
N GLY A 50 18.04 -4.39 1.19
CA GLY A 50 17.12 -3.46 1.83
C GLY A 50 16.51 -2.52 0.81
N VAL A 51 15.31 -2.04 1.11
CA VAL A 51 14.63 -1.02 0.31
C VAL A 51 13.99 -0.05 1.29
N GLU A 52 14.42 1.20 1.23
CA GLU A 52 14.02 2.25 2.16
C GLU A 52 13.62 3.53 1.39
N PRO A 53 12.70 4.33 1.94
CA PRO A 53 12.38 5.63 1.36
C PRO A 53 13.60 6.57 1.46
N VAL A 54 13.77 7.43 0.46
CA VAL A 54 14.77 8.51 0.55
C VAL A 54 14.30 9.52 1.60
N PRO A 55 15.18 10.02 2.50
CA PRO A 55 14.82 11.01 3.51
C PRO A 55 14.17 12.27 2.92
N ASN A 56 14.62 12.70 1.74
CA ASN A 56 14.11 13.86 0.99
C ASN A 56 12.79 13.58 0.22
N GLY A 57 12.12 12.45 0.50
CA GLY A 57 10.77 12.13 0.01
C GLY A 57 10.65 11.70 -1.47
N LYS A 58 11.66 11.98 -2.30
CA LYS A 58 11.66 11.60 -3.73
C LYS A 58 12.61 10.43 -3.99
N GLY A 59 12.04 9.29 -4.38
CA GLY A 59 12.78 8.10 -4.79
C GLY A 59 12.91 7.05 -3.70
N VAL A 60 13.68 6.00 -4.01
CA VAL A 60 13.88 4.83 -3.16
C VAL A 60 15.37 4.53 -3.06
N VAL A 61 15.86 4.24 -1.86
CA VAL A 61 17.22 3.76 -1.62
C VAL A 61 17.21 2.24 -1.60
N VAL A 62 18.04 1.63 -2.43
CA VAL A 62 18.29 0.20 -2.42
C VAL A 62 19.61 -0.05 -1.71
N ILE A 63 19.56 -0.81 -0.62
CA ILE A 63 20.71 -1.11 0.21
C ILE A 63 21.16 -2.53 -0.13
N MET A 64 22.40 -2.72 -0.55
CA MET A 64 22.96 -4.03 -0.88
C MET A 64 24.22 -4.29 -0.06
N LYS A 65 24.37 -5.50 0.47
CA LYS A 65 25.57 -5.87 1.23
C LYS A 65 26.76 -6.09 0.29
N ARG A 66 27.98 -5.76 0.71
CA ARG A 66 29.19 -6.09 -0.05
C ARG A 66 29.61 -7.52 0.25
N ARG A 67 30.22 -8.20 -0.72
CA ARG A 67 30.81 -9.52 -0.49
C ARG A 67 32.01 -9.44 0.46
N SER A 68 32.85 -8.43 0.27
CA SER A 68 33.97 -8.09 1.15
C SER A 68 33.51 -7.25 2.35
N GLY A 69 34.32 -7.20 3.42
CA GLY A 69 34.04 -6.33 4.56
C GLY A 69 32.87 -6.77 5.45
N GLN A 70 32.52 -8.07 5.48
CA GLN A 70 31.40 -8.59 6.28
C GLN A 70 31.53 -8.31 7.79
N ARG A 71 32.77 -8.21 8.29
CA ARG A 71 33.08 -7.87 9.70
C ARG A 71 33.30 -6.38 9.93
N LYS A 72 33.09 -5.54 8.90
CA LYS A 72 33.28 -4.09 8.93
C LYS A 72 31.93 -3.40 8.71
N PRO A 73 31.08 -3.26 9.75
CA PRO A 73 29.68 -2.86 9.58
C PRO A 73 29.54 -1.53 8.83
N ALA A 74 30.39 -0.55 9.12
CA ALA A 74 30.40 0.77 8.48
C ALA A 74 30.52 0.71 6.94
N THR A 75 31.34 -0.19 6.40
CA THR A 75 31.60 -0.29 4.96
C THR A 75 30.90 -1.48 4.29
N SER A 76 30.11 -2.23 5.06
CA SER A 76 29.54 -3.51 4.62
C SER A 76 28.32 -3.37 3.70
N TYR A 77 27.74 -2.17 3.61
CA TYR A 77 26.58 -1.87 2.77
C TYR A 77 26.92 -0.83 1.71
N VAL A 78 26.24 -0.92 0.56
CA VAL A 78 26.24 0.06 -0.53
C VAL A 78 24.80 0.51 -0.71
N CYS A 79 24.59 1.83 -0.72
CA CYS A 79 23.28 2.44 -0.89
C CYS A 79 23.20 3.07 -2.28
N THR A 80 22.23 2.62 -3.08
CA THR A 80 21.96 3.15 -4.41
C THR A 80 20.61 3.87 -4.39
N THR A 81 20.63 5.19 -4.57
CA THR A 81 19.41 5.98 -4.68
C THR A 81 18.86 5.90 -6.11
N ILE A 82 17.59 5.53 -6.24
CA ILE A 82 16.89 5.49 -7.53
C ILE A 82 15.78 6.53 -7.51
N ASN A 83 16.00 7.61 -8.26
CA ASN A 83 15.01 8.65 -8.51
C ASN A 83 14.50 8.52 -9.96
N LYS A 84 13.54 7.62 -10.18
CA LYS A 84 12.91 7.37 -11.49
C LYS A 84 11.41 7.22 -11.30
N ASN A 85 10.66 7.14 -12.41
CA ASN A 85 9.24 6.78 -12.37
C ASN A 85 9.02 5.36 -11.82
N ALA A 86 7.80 5.06 -11.33
CA ALA A 86 7.49 3.81 -10.62
C ALA A 86 7.79 2.53 -11.43
N ARG A 87 7.60 2.57 -12.75
CA ARG A 87 7.88 1.41 -13.62
C ARG A 87 9.38 1.19 -13.78
N ALA A 88 10.13 2.26 -14.02
CA ALA A 88 11.58 2.21 -14.19
C ALA A 88 12.31 1.86 -12.88
N THR A 89 11.82 2.33 -11.72
CA THR A 89 12.38 1.94 -10.41
C THR A 89 12.24 0.44 -10.17
N LEU A 90 11.02 -0.10 -10.33
CA LEU A 90 10.77 -1.54 -10.19
C LEU A 90 11.57 -2.39 -11.18
N SER A 91 11.68 -1.92 -12.43
CA SER A 91 12.52 -2.58 -13.43
C SER A 91 13.99 -2.58 -13.02
N SER A 92 14.52 -1.44 -12.59
CA SER A 92 15.92 -1.31 -12.15
C SER A 92 16.23 -2.24 -10.98
N ILE A 93 15.36 -2.28 -9.96
CA ILE A 93 15.50 -3.19 -8.81
C ILE A 93 15.48 -4.66 -9.25
N ARG A 94 14.56 -5.02 -10.15
CA ARG A 94 14.46 -6.38 -10.67
C ARG A 94 15.73 -6.80 -11.41
N HIS A 95 16.30 -5.91 -12.22
CA HIS A 95 17.54 -6.18 -12.96
C HIS A 95 18.72 -6.36 -12.00
N MET A 96 18.89 -5.47 -11.01
CA MET A 96 19.96 -5.59 -10.00
C MET A 96 19.93 -6.92 -9.24
N ILE A 97 18.74 -7.46 -8.94
CA ILE A 97 18.62 -8.72 -8.19
C ILE A 97 18.77 -9.94 -9.11
N ARG A 98 18.04 -9.97 -10.24
CA ARG A 98 17.95 -11.15 -11.10
C ARG A 98 19.14 -11.29 -12.04
N LYS A 99 19.57 -10.21 -12.70
CA LYS A 99 20.67 -10.29 -13.69
C LYS A 99 22.01 -10.51 -12.99
N ASN A 100 22.23 -9.88 -11.83
CA ASN A 100 23.47 -10.06 -11.07
C ASN A 100 23.47 -11.34 -10.19
N LYS A 101 22.42 -12.18 -10.29
CA LYS A 101 22.24 -13.42 -9.47
C LYS A 101 22.52 -13.19 -7.98
N TYR A 102 22.16 -12.01 -7.48
CA TYR A 102 22.62 -11.56 -6.17
C TYR A 102 21.85 -12.31 -5.06
N ARG A 103 20.52 -12.33 -5.13
CA ARG A 103 19.64 -13.23 -4.35
C ARG A 103 18.31 -13.43 -5.08
N PRO A 104 18.25 -14.32 -6.09
CA PRO A 104 17.04 -14.52 -6.87
C PRO A 104 15.89 -15.12 -6.03
N ASP A 105 16.25 -15.75 -4.91
CA ASP A 105 15.32 -16.29 -3.91
C ASP A 105 14.57 -15.18 -3.16
N LEU A 106 15.08 -13.96 -3.10
CA LEU A 106 14.30 -12.83 -2.62
C LEU A 106 13.43 -12.39 -3.80
N PRO A 107 12.10 -12.66 -3.80
CA PRO A 107 11.25 -12.13 -4.87
C PRO A 107 11.45 -10.62 -4.91
N PRO A 108 11.51 -9.98 -6.10
CA PRO A 108 11.56 -8.54 -6.18
C PRO A 108 10.45 -8.01 -5.28
N THR A 109 10.81 -7.14 -4.34
CA THR A 109 9.98 -6.62 -3.27
C THR A 109 8.90 -5.67 -3.75
N SER A 110 8.19 -6.11 -4.79
CA SER A 110 6.85 -5.68 -5.16
C SER A 110 5.81 -5.98 -4.06
N SER A 111 6.20 -6.48 -2.87
CA SER A 111 5.30 -6.68 -1.73
C SER A 111 5.44 -5.63 -0.62
N ARG A 112 6.44 -4.73 -0.70
CA ARG A 112 6.49 -3.51 0.17
C ARG A 112 5.94 -2.28 -0.53
N LEU A 113 6.00 -2.25 -1.86
CA LEU A 113 5.09 -1.46 -2.66
C LEU A 113 3.80 -2.30 -2.77
N PRO A 114 2.59 -1.74 -2.61
CA PRO A 114 1.36 -2.50 -2.80
C PRO A 114 1.43 -3.21 -4.15
N CYS A 115 1.54 -4.54 -4.10
CA CYS A 115 1.49 -5.39 -5.27
C CYS A 115 0.15 -5.12 -5.96
N VAL A 116 0.21 -4.80 -7.25
CA VAL A 116 -0.76 -4.03 -8.04
C VAL A 116 -0.63 -2.53 -7.75
N LEU A 117 0.11 -1.80 -8.60
CA LEU A 117 -0.09 -0.35 -8.70
C LEU A 117 -1.60 -0.15 -8.88
N PRO A 118 -2.29 0.54 -7.95
CA PRO A 118 -3.72 0.74 -8.07
C PRO A 118 -4.01 1.36 -9.42
N SER A 119 -4.96 0.80 -10.17
CA SER A 119 -5.36 1.38 -11.45
C SER A 119 -5.82 2.81 -11.18
N GLN A 120 -5.21 3.77 -11.87
CA GLN A 120 -5.56 5.21 -11.81
C GLN A 120 -6.70 5.56 -12.76
N GLU A 121 -7.34 4.56 -13.37
CA GLU A 121 -8.48 4.78 -14.24
C GLU A 121 -9.60 5.54 -13.52
N PRO A 122 -10.19 6.57 -14.16
CA PRO A 122 -11.31 7.28 -13.60
C PRO A 122 -12.49 6.32 -13.40
N ASN A 123 -13.28 6.53 -12.35
CA ASN A 123 -14.44 5.70 -12.00
C ASN A 123 -14.16 4.21 -11.73
N ASN A 124 -12.95 3.85 -11.29
CA ASN A 124 -12.63 2.51 -10.80
C ASN A 124 -12.77 2.40 -9.27
N LEU A 125 -13.89 1.84 -8.80
CA LEU A 125 -14.22 1.75 -7.37
C LEU A 125 -13.20 0.94 -6.55
N LYS A 126 -12.59 -0.09 -7.13
CA LYS A 126 -11.68 -1.01 -6.44
C LYS A 126 -10.20 -0.71 -6.69
N ALA A 127 -9.90 0.21 -7.60
CA ALA A 127 -8.55 0.50 -8.09
C ALA A 127 -7.79 -0.77 -8.52
N ARG A 128 -8.51 -1.73 -9.10
CA ARG A 128 -7.95 -2.99 -9.61
C ARG A 128 -8.06 -3.01 -11.13
N ASN A 129 -7.03 -3.51 -11.81
CA ASN A 129 -7.12 -3.81 -13.23
C ASN A 129 -8.02 -5.04 -13.42
N SER A 130 -9.29 -4.81 -13.69
CA SER A 130 -10.29 -5.86 -13.93
C SER A 130 -11.40 -5.30 -14.80
N PHE A 131 -11.80 -6.06 -15.81
CA PHE A 131 -12.89 -5.71 -16.71
C PHE A 131 -14.14 -5.25 -15.96
N ARG A 132 -14.50 -5.91 -14.85
CA ARG A 132 -15.70 -5.59 -14.06
C ARG A 132 -15.72 -4.15 -13.52
N TYR A 133 -14.56 -3.62 -13.12
CA TYR A 133 -14.44 -2.33 -12.41
C TYR A 133 -13.86 -1.22 -13.29
N ASN A 134 -13.54 -1.50 -14.54
CA ASN A 134 -12.94 -0.53 -15.46
C ASN A 134 -13.95 0.59 -15.82
N GLY A 135 -13.55 1.85 -15.63
CA GLY A 135 -14.42 3.01 -15.85
C GLY A 135 -14.42 3.57 -17.28
N LEU A 136 -13.54 3.08 -18.14
CA LEU A 136 -13.39 3.57 -19.52
C LEU A 136 -14.26 2.76 -20.48
N ILE A 137 -14.19 1.43 -20.38
CA ILE A 137 -14.80 0.51 -21.34
C ILE A 137 -16.33 0.41 -21.21
N HIS A 138 -16.86 0.57 -19.99
CA HIS A 138 -18.28 0.34 -19.73
C HIS A 138 -19.14 1.56 -20.09
N ARG A 139 -20.29 1.28 -20.72
CA ARG A 139 -21.34 2.27 -21.04
C ARG A 139 -21.96 2.90 -19.79
N LYS A 140 -22.07 2.13 -18.71
CA LYS A 140 -22.53 2.57 -17.39
C LYS A 140 -21.40 2.41 -16.38
N THR A 141 -21.09 3.46 -15.64
CA THR A 141 -20.03 3.44 -14.61
C THR A 141 -20.48 4.16 -13.38
N VAL A 142 -19.95 3.76 -12.23
CA VAL A 142 -20.21 4.39 -10.94
C VAL A 142 -18.87 4.70 -10.31
N GLY A 143 -18.54 5.99 -10.19
CA GLY A 143 -17.43 6.52 -9.41
C GLY A 143 -17.92 7.05 -8.07
N VAL A 144 -17.05 7.02 -7.08
CA VAL A 144 -17.28 7.61 -5.76
C VAL A 144 -16.01 8.31 -5.33
N GLU A 145 -16.10 9.62 -5.14
CA GLU A 145 -14.99 10.53 -4.86
C GLU A 145 -15.32 11.40 -3.64
N PRO A 146 -14.31 11.91 -2.91
CA PRO A 146 -14.55 12.90 -1.87
C PRO A 146 -15.13 14.18 -2.50
N ALA A 147 -16.05 14.84 -1.80
CA ALA A 147 -16.51 16.16 -2.21
C ALA A 147 -15.37 17.18 -2.13
N PRO A 148 -15.31 18.16 -3.06
CA PRO A 148 -14.27 19.19 -3.06
C PRO A 148 -14.26 20.00 -1.75
N ASP A 149 -15.43 20.19 -1.15
CA ASP A 149 -15.61 20.92 0.12
C ASP A 149 -15.12 20.14 1.35
N GLY A 150 -14.49 18.97 1.16
CA GLY A 150 -14.00 18.09 2.23
C GLY A 150 -15.10 17.39 3.05
N LYS A 151 -16.37 17.75 2.84
CA LYS A 151 -17.53 17.20 3.55
C LYS A 151 -18.44 16.43 2.60
N GLY A 152 -18.61 15.13 2.87
CA GLY A 152 -19.50 14.29 2.09
C GLY A 152 -18.83 13.65 0.87
N VAL A 153 -19.65 13.14 -0.03
CA VAL A 153 -19.21 12.25 -1.12
C VAL A 153 -19.87 12.65 -2.43
N VAL A 154 -19.10 12.64 -3.52
CA VAL A 154 -19.59 12.84 -4.88
C VAL A 154 -19.73 11.49 -5.56
N VAL A 155 -20.93 11.21 -6.07
CA VAL A 155 -21.19 10.04 -6.90
C VAL A 155 -21.15 10.45 -8.36
N ILE A 156 -20.34 9.76 -9.14
CA ILE A 156 -20.11 10.06 -10.56
C ILE A 156 -20.75 8.94 -11.38
N MET A 157 -21.66 9.29 -12.28
CA MET A 157 -22.33 8.34 -13.17
C MET A 157 -22.24 8.81 -14.62
N LYS A 158 -22.18 7.86 -15.56
CA LYS A 158 -22.25 8.19 -17.00
C LYS A 158 -23.69 8.46 -17.43
N ARG A 159 -23.88 9.54 -18.19
CA ARG A 159 -25.13 9.79 -18.93
C ARG A 159 -25.30 8.75 -20.03
N ARG A 160 -26.56 8.43 -20.34
CA ARG A 160 -26.90 7.59 -21.48
C ARG A 160 -26.66 8.34 -22.79
N SER A 161 -27.08 9.61 -22.85
CA SER A 161 -26.78 10.55 -23.93
C SER A 161 -25.39 11.17 -23.74
N GLY A 162 -24.61 11.32 -24.82
CA GLY A 162 -23.28 11.92 -24.75
C GLY A 162 -22.12 10.96 -24.55
N GLN A 163 -22.26 9.65 -24.84
CA GLN A 163 -21.14 8.70 -24.78
C GLN A 163 -19.95 9.09 -25.68
N ARG A 164 -20.24 9.69 -26.84
CA ARG A 164 -19.23 10.19 -27.78
C ARG A 164 -18.72 11.61 -27.41
N LYS A 165 -19.23 12.19 -26.32
CA LYS A 165 -18.90 13.54 -25.85
C LYS A 165 -18.24 13.44 -24.46
N PRO A 166 -16.95 13.07 -24.38
CA PRO A 166 -16.31 12.71 -23.12
C PRO A 166 -16.40 13.82 -22.06
N ALA A 167 -16.28 15.09 -22.46
CA ALA A 167 -16.37 16.25 -21.57
C ALA A 167 -17.71 16.36 -20.81
N THR A 168 -18.83 16.03 -21.46
CA THR A 168 -20.19 16.15 -20.89
C THR A 168 -20.83 14.82 -20.53
N SER A 169 -20.08 13.72 -20.69
CA SER A 169 -20.58 12.35 -20.48
C SER A 169 -20.85 11.98 -19.02
N TYR A 170 -20.35 12.76 -18.06
CA TYR A 170 -20.46 12.47 -16.62
C TYR A 170 -21.46 13.38 -15.92
N VAL A 171 -22.25 12.80 -15.00
CA VAL A 171 -23.05 13.51 -13.99
C VAL A 171 -22.37 13.31 -12.65
N ARG A 172 -22.10 14.42 -11.97
CA ARG A 172 -21.61 14.43 -10.60
C ARG A 172 -22.76 14.82 -9.68
N THR A 173 -23.06 13.98 -8.70
CA THR A 173 -24.07 14.25 -7.69
C THR A 173 -23.38 14.32 -6.33
N THR A 174 -23.29 15.52 -5.78
CA THR A 174 -22.74 15.76 -4.45
C THR A 174 -23.77 15.37 -3.40
N ILE A 175 -23.38 14.54 -2.43
CA ILE A 175 -24.23 14.14 -1.31
C ILE A 175 -23.54 14.58 -0.02
N ASN A 176 -24.01 15.69 0.53
CA ASN A 176 -23.60 16.19 1.83
C ASN A 176 -24.69 15.89 2.86
N LYS A 177 -24.69 14.66 3.39
CA LYS A 177 -25.63 14.21 4.42
C LYS A 177 -24.89 13.42 5.50
N ASN A 178 -25.59 13.08 6.57
CA ASN A 178 -25.13 12.11 7.56
C ASN A 178 -24.83 10.73 6.93
N ALA A 179 -23.86 10.01 7.50
CA ALA A 179 -23.29 8.79 6.91
C ALA A 179 -24.33 7.70 6.59
N ARG A 180 -25.39 7.58 7.40
CA ARG A 180 -26.46 6.60 7.14
C ARG A 180 -27.29 6.98 5.91
N ALA A 181 -27.65 8.27 5.79
CA ALA A 181 -28.42 8.77 4.67
C ALA A 181 -27.60 8.73 3.37
N THR A 182 -26.31 9.09 3.40
CA THR A 182 -25.46 9.03 2.20
C THR A 182 -25.38 7.61 1.64
N LEU A 183 -25.10 6.61 2.48
CA LEU A 183 -25.04 5.20 2.06
C LEU A 183 -26.41 4.69 1.58
N SER A 184 -27.50 5.15 2.20
CA SER A 184 -28.86 4.85 1.73
C SER A 184 -29.14 5.46 0.36
N SER A 185 -28.82 6.73 0.14
CA SER A 185 -28.98 7.41 -1.16
C SER A 185 -28.19 6.71 -2.27
N ILE A 186 -26.93 6.34 -2.00
CA ILE A 186 -26.10 5.57 -2.95
C ILE A 186 -26.75 4.23 -3.28
N ARG A 187 -27.28 3.53 -2.28
CA ARG A 187 -27.98 2.26 -2.47
C ARG A 187 -29.22 2.42 -3.35
N HIS A 188 -30.01 3.47 -3.13
CA HIS A 188 -31.22 3.76 -3.90
C HIS A 188 -30.89 4.12 -5.35
N MET A 189 -29.96 5.06 -5.58
CA MET A 189 -29.53 5.44 -6.92
C MET A 189 -29.08 4.26 -7.78
N ILE A 190 -28.40 3.28 -7.18
CA ILE A 190 -27.88 2.12 -7.94
C ILE A 190 -28.94 1.02 -8.07
N ARG A 191 -29.60 0.64 -6.97
CA ARG A 191 -30.51 -0.53 -6.94
C ARG A 191 -31.89 -0.20 -7.50
N LYS A 192 -32.50 0.91 -7.07
CA LYS A 192 -33.88 1.25 -7.46
C LYS A 192 -33.94 1.66 -8.94
N ASN A 193 -32.95 2.42 -9.41
CA ASN A 193 -32.87 2.81 -10.83
C ASN A 193 -32.29 1.71 -11.73
N LYS A 194 -32.03 0.51 -11.19
CA LYS A 194 -31.42 -0.64 -11.90
C LYS A 194 -30.21 -0.25 -12.77
N TYR A 195 -29.38 0.68 -12.31
CA TYR A 195 -28.31 1.24 -13.14
C TYR A 195 -27.16 0.24 -13.34
N ARG A 196 -26.48 -0.13 -12.25
CA ARG A 196 -25.44 -1.17 -12.16
C ARG A 196 -25.44 -1.85 -10.79
N PRO A 197 -26.40 -2.77 -10.53
CA PRO A 197 -26.59 -3.37 -9.20
C PRO A 197 -25.37 -4.17 -8.72
N ASP A 198 -24.55 -4.66 -9.65
CA ASP A 198 -23.30 -5.39 -9.41
C ASP A 198 -22.24 -4.56 -8.65
N LEU A 199 -22.23 -3.24 -8.85
CA LEU A 199 -21.26 -2.32 -8.23
C LEU A 199 -21.75 -1.71 -6.91
N ARG A 200 -23.01 -1.92 -6.54
CA ARG A 200 -23.65 -1.37 -5.34
C ARG A 200 -22.79 -1.52 -4.08
N MET A 201 -22.31 -2.74 -3.83
CA MET A 201 -21.54 -3.05 -2.64
C MET A 201 -20.11 -2.53 -2.69
N ALA A 202 -19.56 -2.25 -3.88
CA ALA A 202 -18.27 -1.60 -4.02
C ALA A 202 -18.40 -0.08 -3.77
N ALA A 203 -19.45 0.54 -4.31
CA ALA A 203 -19.72 1.97 -4.13
C ALA A 203 -19.99 2.32 -2.66
N ILE A 204 -20.83 1.54 -1.97
CA ILE A 204 -21.12 1.72 -0.53
C ILE A 204 -19.84 1.60 0.31
N ARG A 205 -18.97 0.62 0.01
CA ARG A 205 -17.70 0.43 0.75
C ARG A 205 -16.72 1.57 0.52
N ARG A 206 -16.62 2.10 -0.70
CA ARG A 206 -15.75 3.24 -1.01
C ARG A 206 -16.27 4.52 -0.33
N ALA A 207 -17.57 4.78 -0.40
CA ALA A 207 -18.19 5.92 0.26
C ALA A 207 -18.01 5.86 1.79
N SER A 208 -18.20 4.69 2.40
CA SER A 208 -18.00 4.56 3.86
C SER A 208 -16.54 4.76 4.27
N ALA A 209 -15.58 4.35 3.44
CA ALA A 209 -14.16 4.62 3.68
C ALA A 209 -13.87 6.13 3.64
N ILE A 210 -14.39 6.84 2.65
CA ILE A 210 -14.24 8.31 2.51
C ILE A 210 -14.86 9.04 3.71
N LEU A 211 -16.09 8.67 4.09
CA LEU A 211 -16.76 9.29 5.24
C LEU A 211 -16.05 8.99 6.56
N ARG A 212 -15.38 7.83 6.69
CA ARG A 212 -14.54 7.53 7.86
C ARG A 212 -13.27 8.35 7.87
N SER A 213 -12.62 8.55 6.72
CA SER A 213 -11.39 9.35 6.64
C SER A 213 -11.64 10.84 6.87
N GLN A 214 -12.87 11.33 6.62
CA GLN A 214 -13.27 12.70 6.91
C GLN A 214 -13.55 12.97 8.39
N LYS A 215 -13.68 11.92 9.23
CA LYS A 215 -13.90 12.12 10.67
C LYS A 215 -12.59 12.54 11.35
N PRO A 216 -12.63 13.51 12.28
CA PRO A 216 -11.44 13.89 13.03
C PRO A 216 -10.92 12.68 13.82
N VAL A 217 -9.63 12.38 13.64
CA VAL A 217 -8.95 11.33 14.40
C VAL A 217 -8.68 11.89 15.79
N MET A 218 -9.53 11.55 16.77
CA MET A 218 -9.22 11.81 18.17
C MET A 218 -7.98 10.98 18.55
N VAL A 219 -6.82 11.63 18.65
CA VAL A 219 -5.61 11.01 19.20
C VAL A 219 -5.89 10.72 20.67
N LYS A 220 -6.25 9.47 20.98
CA LYS A 220 -6.32 9.02 22.37
C LYS A 220 -4.90 9.09 22.93
N ARG A 221 -4.58 10.16 23.66
CA ARG A 221 -3.35 10.25 24.45
C ARG A 221 -3.29 9.01 25.35
N LYS A 222 -2.22 8.22 25.22
CA LYS A 222 -1.94 7.13 26.17
C LYS A 222 -1.81 7.79 27.54
N ARG A 223 -2.69 7.43 28.49
CA ARG A 223 -2.50 7.79 29.90
C ARG A 223 -1.16 7.20 30.34
N ALA A 224 -0.21 8.06 30.71
CA ALA A 224 1.04 7.63 31.30
C ALA A 224 0.71 6.91 32.62
N ARG A 225 1.30 5.73 32.86
CA ARG A 225 1.24 5.09 34.17
C ARG A 225 2.09 5.94 35.14
N PRO A 226 1.58 6.27 36.33
CA PRO A 226 2.39 6.96 37.33
C PRO A 226 3.59 6.07 37.70
N THR A 227 4.78 6.66 37.67
CA THR A 227 6.01 6.03 38.16
C THR A 227 5.90 5.90 39.67
N LYS A 228 6.05 4.67 40.20
CA LYS A 228 6.17 4.46 41.64
C LYS A 228 7.46 5.12 42.12
N SER A 229 7.34 6.04 43.08
CA SER A 229 8.48 6.53 43.85
C SER A 229 9.05 5.39 44.68
N SER A 230 10.37 5.25 44.64
CA SER A 230 11.16 4.31 45.47
C SER A 230 11.09 4.67 46.94
#